data_AF-A0A7C5ZZC7-F1
#
_entry.id   AF-A0A7C5ZZC7-F1
#
_cell.length_a   1.000
_cell.length_b   1.000
_cell.length_c   1.000
_cell.angle_alpha   90.00
_cell.angle_beta   90.00
_cell.angle_gamma   90.00
#
_symmetry.space_group_name_H-M   'P 1'
#
loop_
_entity.id
_entity.type
_entity.pdbx_description
1 polymer ?
#
loop_
_entity_poly.entity_id
_entity_poly.type
_entity_poly.pdbx_seq_one_letter_code
_entity_poly.pdbx_strand_id
1 'polypeptide(L)'
;MVRVKVTFIGSIEVEGEPGVRVDFTSIAPSGMIEKSSEDVLYTQQMVRGLLSGLQQAGLMPKYGSPRLIVYLTESEYKALGSPQINQIYDLVFDKGIRLEKVSKEAGGSPSSQQLPLD
;
A
#
# COMPACT_ATOMS: atom_id res chain seq x y z
N MET A 1 -5.90 -6.42 12.06
CA MET A 1 -5.43 -5.05 12.35
C MET A 1 -3.95 -4.98 12.06
N VAL A 2 -3.47 -4.00 11.30
CA VAL A 2 -2.06 -3.82 10.95
C VAL A 2 -1.63 -2.41 11.33
N ARG A 3 -0.55 -2.26 12.09
CA ARG A 3 0.02 -0.94 12.38
C ARG A 3 0.77 -0.41 11.18
N VAL A 4 0.45 0.81 10.79
CA VAL A 4 1.10 1.50 9.69
C VAL A 4 1.60 2.86 10.16
N LYS A 5 2.69 3.33 9.58
CA LYS A 5 3.26 4.64 9.82
C LYS A 5 3.15 5.50 8.57
N VAL A 6 2.77 6.75 8.71
CA VAL A 6 2.88 7.73 7.63
C VAL A 6 4.35 7.99 7.33
N THR A 7 4.75 7.73 6.10
CA THR A 7 6.15 7.82 5.64
C THR A 7 6.38 8.90 4.61
N PHE A 8 5.32 9.36 3.95
CA PHE A 8 5.38 10.42 2.96
C PHE A 8 4.05 11.17 2.93
N ILE A 9 4.13 12.48 2.73
CA ILE A 9 3.03 13.37 2.41
C ILE A 9 3.53 14.29 1.30
N GLY A 10 2.76 14.44 0.22
CA GLY A 10 3.10 15.33 -0.87
C GLY A 10 1.88 15.87 -1.57
N SER A 11 2.02 17.04 -2.20
CA SER A 11 0.97 17.60 -3.05
C SER A 11 0.94 16.86 -4.40
N ILE A 12 -0.25 16.63 -4.91
CA ILE A 12 -0.54 15.94 -6.18
C ILE A 12 -1.86 16.48 -6.72
N GLU A 13 -2.12 16.32 -8.02
CA GLU A 13 -3.46 16.54 -8.58
C GLU A 13 -4.32 15.28 -8.42
N VAL A 14 -5.56 15.43 -7.97
CA VAL A 14 -6.57 14.37 -7.85
C VAL A 14 -7.85 14.87 -8.52
N GLU A 15 -8.32 14.16 -9.55
CA GLU A 15 -9.54 14.52 -10.31
C GLU A 15 -9.54 15.95 -10.90
N GLY A 16 -8.35 16.48 -11.25
CA GLY A 16 -8.20 17.83 -11.82
C GLY A 16 -8.08 18.95 -10.79
N GLU A 17 -8.11 18.63 -9.50
CA GLU A 17 -8.00 19.59 -8.40
C GLU A 17 -6.77 19.30 -7.53
N PRO A 18 -6.25 20.30 -6.77
CA PRO A 18 -5.20 20.08 -5.79
C PRO A 18 -5.60 19.03 -4.75
N GLY A 19 -4.69 18.10 -4.48
CA GLY A 19 -4.87 17.02 -3.52
C GLY A 19 -3.57 16.65 -2.83
N VAL A 20 -3.65 15.57 -2.05
CA VAL A 20 -2.57 15.09 -1.19
C VAL A 20 -2.37 13.59 -1.39
N ARG A 21 -1.12 13.23 -1.67
CA ARG A 21 -0.65 11.85 -1.61
C ARG A 21 -0.16 11.56 -0.19
N VAL A 22 -0.62 10.46 0.40
CA VAL A 22 -0.15 9.96 1.70
C VAL A 22 0.29 8.52 1.56
N ASP A 23 1.49 8.22 2.04
CA ASP A 23 2.02 6.87 2.00
C ASP A 23 2.15 6.28 3.41
N PHE A 24 1.39 5.22 3.64
CA PHE A 24 1.42 4.42 4.84
C PHE A 24 2.31 3.20 4.62
N THR A 25 3.28 3.00 5.50
CA THR A 25 4.15 1.84 5.47
C THR A 25 3.86 0.98 6.70
N SER A 26 3.61 -0.31 6.49
CA SER A 26 3.47 -1.27 7.58
C SER A 26 4.68 -1.19 8.49
N ILE A 27 4.41 -0.96 9.77
CA ILE A 27 5.35 -1.24 10.83
C ILE A 27 5.22 -2.74 10.98
N ALA A 28 6.03 -3.50 10.23
CA ALA A 28 6.05 -4.95 10.36
C ALA A 28 6.02 -5.31 11.85
N PRO A 29 5.27 -6.34 12.30
CA PRO A 29 5.66 -6.93 13.57
C PRO A 29 7.12 -7.28 13.38
N SER A 30 8.00 -6.79 14.26
CA SER A 30 9.32 -7.39 14.42
C SER A 30 9.03 -8.86 14.50
N GLY A 31 9.27 -9.62 13.42
CA GLY A 31 8.86 -11.01 13.35
C GLY A 31 9.34 -11.63 14.64
N MET A 32 8.48 -12.36 15.34
CA MET A 32 8.87 -13.10 16.53
C MET A 32 10.11 -13.90 16.13
N ILE A 33 11.28 -13.37 16.46
CA ILE A 33 12.53 -14.08 16.35
C ILE A 33 12.38 -15.08 17.48
N GLU A 34 11.91 -16.28 17.15
CA GLU A 34 12.04 -17.40 18.06
C GLU A 34 13.46 -17.40 18.58
N LYS A 35 13.59 -17.48 19.91
CA LYS A 35 14.87 -17.44 20.62
C LYS A 35 15.85 -18.41 19.98
N SER A 36 16.71 -17.91 19.11
CA SER A 36 17.71 -18.69 18.41
C SER A 36 19.01 -18.66 19.22
N SER A 37 19.72 -19.80 19.28
CA SER A 37 21.04 -19.97 19.92
C SER A 37 22.03 -18.85 19.56
N GLU A 38 23.03 -18.60 20.41
CA GLU A 38 24.01 -17.49 20.26
C GLU A 38 24.63 -17.45 18.86
N ASP A 39 25.01 -18.58 18.28
CA ASP A 39 25.59 -18.68 16.94
C ASP A 39 24.67 -18.16 15.82
N VAL A 40 23.36 -18.35 16.00
CA VAL A 40 22.34 -17.88 15.05
C VAL A 40 22.14 -16.37 15.20
N LEU A 41 22.29 -15.81 16.40
CA LEU A 41 22.22 -14.35 16.62
C LEU A 41 23.37 -13.63 15.93
N TYR A 42 24.60 -14.15 16.03
CA TYR A 42 25.76 -13.57 15.34
C TYR A 42 25.57 -13.61 13.82
N THR A 43 25.15 -14.75 13.28
CA THR A 43 24.89 -14.90 11.86
C THR A 43 23.77 -13.96 11.38
N GLN A 44 22.69 -13.82 12.16
CA GLN A 44 21.60 -12.90 11.85
C GLN A 44 22.04 -11.42 11.87
N GLN A 45 22.89 -11.01 12.82
CA GLN A 45 23.41 -9.65 12.87
C GLN A 45 24.29 -9.34 11.66
N MET A 46 25.15 -10.28 11.26
CA MET A 46 25.97 -10.13 10.05
C MET A 46 25.11 -10.03 8.79
N VAL A 47 24.11 -10.91 8.65
CA VAL A 47 23.17 -10.87 7.51
C VAL A 47 22.39 -9.55 7.50
N ARG A 48 21.88 -9.09 8.65
CA ARG A 48 21.19 -7.79 8.75
C ARG A 48 22.11 -6.63 8.39
N GLY A 49 23.34 -6.60 8.90
CA GLY A 49 24.33 -5.57 8.58
C GLY A 49 24.67 -5.52 7.09
N LEU A 50 24.85 -6.69 6.46
CA LEU A 50 25.09 -6.81 5.03
C LEU A 50 23.89 -6.28 4.21
N LEU A 51 22.68 -6.72 4.54
CA LEU A 51 21.46 -6.28 3.87
C LEU A 51 21.24 -4.77 4.04
N SER A 52 21.50 -4.22 5.23
CA SER A 52 21.44 -2.77 5.47
C SER A 52 22.48 -2.01 4.65
N GLY A 53 23.71 -2.51 4.53
CA GLY A 53 24.75 -1.92 3.70
C GLY A 53 24.38 -1.90 2.21
N LEU A 54 23.82 -3.00 1.69
CA LEU A 54 23.35 -3.08 0.30
C LEU A 54 22.15 -2.15 0.03
N GLN A 55 21.26 -1.97 1.01
CA GLN A 55 20.16 -0.99 0.92
C GLN A 55 20.65 0.46 0.95
N GLN A 56 21.65 0.79 1.78
CA GLN A 56 22.28 2.11 1.80
C GLN A 56 23.03 2.42 0.51
N ALA A 57 23.66 1.40 -0.09
CA ALA A 57 24.34 1.50 -1.38
C ALA A 57 23.40 1.52 -2.59
N GLY A 58 22.07 1.39 -2.38
CA GLY A 58 21.08 1.36 -3.46
C GLY A 58 21.12 0.10 -4.34
N LEU A 59 21.88 -0.93 -3.93
CA LEU A 59 22.10 -2.18 -4.68
C LEU A 59 21.01 -3.23 -4.41
N MET A 60 20.18 -3.01 -3.38
CA MET A 60 19.05 -3.87 -3.05
C MET A 60 17.77 -3.04 -2.99
N PRO A 61 16.69 -3.43 -3.70
CA PRO A 61 15.38 -2.85 -3.45
C PRO A 61 15.03 -3.14 -1.99
N LYS A 62 14.63 -2.10 -1.24
CA LYS A 62 14.13 -2.27 0.13
C LYS A 62 12.97 -3.27 0.04
N TYR A 63 13.17 -4.51 0.51
CA TYR A 63 12.11 -5.52 0.52
C TYR A 63 10.92 -4.90 1.23
N GLY A 64 9.88 -4.66 0.43
CA GLY A 64 8.87 -3.66 0.73
C GLY A 64 8.04 -4.09 1.91
N SER A 65 8.19 -3.39 3.03
CA SER A 65 7.14 -3.36 4.03
C SER A 65 5.84 -3.01 3.29
N PRO A 66 4.75 -3.78 3.52
CA PRO A 66 3.48 -3.53 2.85
C PRO A 66 3.11 -2.05 2.91
N ARG A 67 2.90 -1.43 1.75
CA ARG A 67 2.66 0.01 1.62
C ARG A 67 1.27 0.25 1.08
N LEU A 68 0.51 1.08 1.77
CA LEU A 68 -0.74 1.64 1.27
C LEU A 68 -0.46 3.08 0.84
N ILE A 69 -0.69 3.38 -0.43
CA ILE A 69 -0.60 4.74 -0.97
C ILE A 69 -2.02 5.19 -1.26
N VAL A 70 -2.41 6.33 -0.70
CA VAL A 70 -3.70 6.96 -0.98
C VAL A 70 -3.50 8.33 -1.61
N TYR A 71 -4.35 8.63 -2.58
CA TYR A 71 -4.45 9.93 -3.22
C TYR A 71 -5.80 10.47 -2.78
N LEU A 72 -5.77 11.59 -2.08
CA LEU A 72 -6.92 12.17 -1.42
C LEU A 72 -7.13 13.57 -1.98
N THR A 73 -8.36 13.94 -2.23
CA THR A 73 -8.75 15.36 -2.31
C THR A 73 -8.42 16.06 -0.99
N GLU A 74 -8.33 17.39 -0.98
CA GLU A 74 -8.08 18.11 0.27
C GLU A 74 -9.14 17.83 1.35
N SER A 75 -10.41 17.65 0.96
CA SER A 75 -11.51 17.38 1.87
C SER A 75 -11.37 16.00 2.51
N GLU A 76 -11.02 14.97 1.73
CA GLU A 76 -10.76 13.62 2.24
C GLU A 76 -9.53 13.58 3.14
N TYR A 77 -8.46 14.30 2.79
CA TYR A 77 -7.27 14.42 3.65
C TYR A 77 -7.60 15.07 5.01
N LYS A 78 -8.42 16.12 5.01
CA LYS A 78 -8.92 16.76 6.24
C LYS A 78 -9.82 15.81 7.03
N ALA A 79 -10.72 15.08 6.36
CA ALA A 79 -11.60 14.10 6.98
C ALA A 79 -10.84 12.92 7.61
N LEU A 80 -9.68 12.56 7.05
CA LEU A 80 -8.75 11.58 7.62
C LEU A 80 -8.01 12.12 8.87
N GLY A 81 -8.23 13.38 9.26
CA GLY A 81 -7.60 14.01 10.42
C GLY A 81 -6.27 14.68 10.12
N SER A 82 -5.96 14.95 8.84
CA SER A 82 -4.71 15.59 8.40
C SER A 82 -3.45 14.88 8.94
N PRO A 83 -3.26 13.59 8.59
CA PRO A 83 -2.16 12.77 9.10
C PRO A 83 -0.80 13.45 8.95
N GLN A 84 0.08 13.30 9.93
CA GLN A 84 1.45 13.83 9.87
C GLN A 84 2.49 12.72 9.64
N ILE A 85 3.65 13.08 9.08
CA ILE A 85 4.78 12.16 8.93
C ILE A 85 5.15 11.57 10.30
N ASN A 86 5.44 10.28 10.33
CA ASN A 86 5.71 9.45 11.51
C ASN A 86 4.50 9.15 12.40
N GLN A 87 3.31 9.69 12.13
CA GLN A 87 2.11 9.29 12.85
C GLN A 87 1.76 7.83 12.55
N ILE A 88 1.33 7.10 13.58
CA ILE A 88 1.00 5.68 13.54
C ILE A 88 -0.52 5.52 13.54
N TYR A 89 -1.00 4.65 12.67
CA TYR A 89 -2.40 4.29 12.53
C TYR A 89 -2.57 2.78 12.67
N ASP A 90 -3.68 2.36 13.27
CA ASP A 90 -4.15 0.97 13.23
C ASP A 90 -5.06 0.80 12.01
N LEU A 91 -4.61 0.05 11.01
CA LEU A 91 -5.43 -0.31 9.86
C LEU A 91 -6.30 -1.50 10.26
N VAL A 92 -7.60 -1.26 10.45
CA VAL A 92 -8.58 -2.27 10.85
C VAL A 92 -9.29 -2.81 9.60
N PHE A 93 -9.35 -4.13 9.48
CA PHE A 93 -10.08 -4.83 8.42
C PHE A 93 -11.23 -5.58 9.11
N ASP A 94 -12.40 -4.98 9.25
CA ASP A 94 -13.54 -5.56 9.99
C ASP A 94 -14.66 -6.09 9.07
N LYS A 95 -15.20 -5.27 8.16
CA LYS A 95 -16.34 -5.57 7.28
C LYS A 95 -16.06 -5.32 5.79
N GLY A 96 -14.84 -4.90 5.43
CA GLY A 96 -14.28 -5.02 4.08
C GLY A 96 -13.44 -3.84 3.58
N ILE A 97 -12.61 -4.11 2.58
CA ILE A 97 -12.08 -3.14 1.60
C ILE A 97 -12.81 -3.46 0.29
N ARG A 98 -13.59 -2.52 -0.27
CA ARG A 98 -14.32 -2.76 -1.52
C ARG A 98 -13.67 -1.98 -2.67
N LEU A 99 -13.12 -2.72 -3.62
CA LEU A 99 -12.50 -2.21 -4.83
C LEU A 99 -13.38 -2.66 -6.00
N GLU A 100 -14.15 -1.74 -6.58
CA GLU A 100 -14.98 -2.04 -7.75
C GLU A 100 -14.28 -1.53 -9.02
N LYS A 101 -14.16 -2.43 -10.00
CA LYS A 101 -13.56 -2.15 -11.30
C LYS A 101 -14.59 -1.46 -12.18
N VAL A 102 -14.27 -0.29 -12.72
CA VAL A 102 -15.08 0.29 -13.79
C VAL A 102 -14.83 -0.52 -15.06
N SER A 103 -15.85 -1.24 -15.53
CA SER A 103 -15.82 -1.87 -16.85
C SER A 103 -16.15 -0.80 -17.89
N LYS A 104 -15.27 -0.65 -18.88
CA LYS A 104 -15.49 0.24 -20.01
C LYS A 104 -16.54 -0.43 -20.90
N GLU A 105 -17.76 0.12 -20.96
CA GLU A 105 -18.69 -0.25 -22.04
C GLU A 105 -18.07 0.16 -23.37
N ALA A 106 -17.82 -0.82 -24.22
CA ALA A 106 -17.48 -0.61 -25.61
C ALA A 106 -18.15 -1.70 -26.45
N GLY A 107 -19.22 -1.32 -27.15
CA GLY A 107 -19.57 -1.95 -28.42
C GLY A 107 -20.94 -2.64 -28.49
N GLY A 108 -21.96 -1.84 -28.82
CA GLY A 108 -22.93 -2.11 -29.89
C GLY A 108 -23.59 -3.48 -30.02
N SER A 109 -24.89 -3.54 -29.70
CA SER A 109 -25.86 -4.27 -30.54
C SER A 109 -25.96 -3.55 -31.90
N PRO A 110 -26.21 -4.22 -33.05
CA PRO A 110 -27.30 -5.18 -33.24
C PRO A 110 -26.86 -6.47 -33.96
N SER A 111 -27.62 -7.56 -33.89
CA SER A 111 -28.48 -7.94 -35.01
C SER A 111 -29.44 -9.05 -34.58
N SER A 112 -30.72 -8.76 -34.66
CA SER A 112 -31.79 -9.74 -34.68
C SER A 112 -31.66 -10.62 -35.93
N GLN A 113 -31.57 -11.94 -35.78
CA GLN A 113 -32.00 -12.88 -36.80
C GLN A 113 -32.79 -13.99 -36.14
N GLN A 114 -34.10 -13.87 -36.27
CA GLN A 114 -35.06 -14.90 -35.93
C GLN A 114 -35.96 -15.02 -37.16
N LEU A 115 -35.86 -16.14 -37.85
CA LEU A 115 -36.84 -16.64 -38.82
C LEU A 115 -36.53 -18.13 -39.08
N PRO A 116 -37.47 -19.02 -38.78
CA PRO A 116 -37.74 -20.15 -39.63
C PRO A 116 -39.11 -19.95 -40.27
N LEU A 117 -39.17 -20.07 -41.59
CA LEU A 117 -40.40 -20.36 -42.32
C LEU A 117 -40.09 -21.49 -43.33
N ASP A 118 -40.96 -22.49 -43.24
CA ASP A 118 -41.08 -23.75 -43.99
C ASP A 118 -40.17 -24.93 -43.60
#